data_AF-A0A524CC15-F1
#
_entry.id   AF-A0A524CC15-F1
#
_cell.length_a   1.000
_cell.length_b   1.000
_cell.length_c   1.000
_cell.angle_alpha   90.00
_cell.angle_beta   90.00
_cell.angle_gamma   90.00
#
_symmetry.space_group_name_H-M   'P 1'
#
loop_
_entity.id
_entity.type
_entity.pdbx_description
1 polymer ?
#
loop_
_entity_poly.entity_id
_entity_poly.type
_entity_poly.pdbx_seq_one_letter_code
_entity_poly.pdbx_strand_id
1 'polypeptide(L)'
;SSLINNSIKNNGGHGILITYYSTYNTIQYNTILGNDGRCIFESTGAANNIIENNVCDDTTETPPIPGYQFILIISALIVLVIPLLIVDRKRKQISLF
;
A
#
# COMPACT_ATOMS: atom_id res chain seq x y z
N SER A 1 19.26 -11.94 -19.38
CA SER A 1 17.81 -11.82 -19.69
C SER A 1 17.30 -10.43 -19.37
N SER A 2 16.12 -10.03 -19.88
CA SER A 2 15.51 -8.73 -19.60
C SER A 2 14.18 -8.87 -18.85
N LEU A 3 13.98 -8.00 -17.86
CA LEU A 3 12.72 -7.84 -17.13
C LEU A 3 12.40 -6.34 -17.05
N ILE A 4 11.46 -5.90 -17.88
CA ILE A 4 11.23 -4.47 -18.13
C ILE A 4 9.73 -4.14 -18.04
N ASN A 5 9.39 -3.03 -17.38
CA ASN A 5 8.03 -2.49 -17.31
C ASN A 5 6.98 -3.43 -16.70
N ASN A 6 7.33 -4.06 -15.57
CA ASN A 6 6.43 -4.94 -14.81
C ASN A 6 6.07 -4.34 -13.45
N SER A 7 4.95 -4.81 -12.90
CA SER A 7 4.56 -4.56 -11.50
C SER A 7 4.69 -5.85 -10.70
N ILE A 8 5.51 -5.81 -9.65
CA ILE A 8 5.77 -6.95 -8.75
C ILE A 8 5.46 -6.50 -7.33
N LYS A 9 4.61 -7.26 -6.62
CA LYS A 9 4.14 -6.81 -5.31
C LYS A 9 3.78 -7.97 -4.38
N ASN A 10 3.87 -7.70 -3.08
CA ASN A 10 3.36 -8.57 -2.02
C ASN A 10 3.96 -10.00 -2.04
N ASN A 11 5.24 -10.13 -2.42
CA ASN A 11 5.93 -11.41 -2.30
C ASN A 11 6.43 -11.61 -0.86
N GLY A 12 6.28 -12.83 -0.34
CA GLY A 12 6.80 -13.24 0.97
C GLY A 12 8.33 -13.36 1.06
N GLY A 13 9.07 -12.70 0.16
CA GLY A 13 10.51 -12.76 0.01
C GLY A 13 10.99 -11.55 -0.79
N HIS A 14 12.03 -11.70 -1.61
CA HIS A 14 12.49 -10.61 -2.47
C HIS A 14 11.47 -10.31 -3.59
N GLY A 15 11.40 -9.04 -4.02
CA GLY A 15 10.63 -8.68 -5.22
C GLY A 15 11.21 -9.35 -6.46
N ILE A 16 12.50 -9.14 -6.71
CA ILE A 16 13.27 -9.85 -7.74
C ILE A 16 14.53 -10.47 -7.13
N LEU A 17 14.75 -11.74 -7.43
CA LEU A 17 15.97 -12.48 -7.05
C LEU A 17 16.81 -12.78 -8.31
N ILE A 18 17.99 -12.18 -8.40
CA ILE A 18 19.02 -12.57 -9.37
C ILE A 18 19.83 -13.71 -8.76
N THR A 19 19.70 -14.90 -9.32
CA THR A 19 20.25 -16.15 -8.77
C THR A 19 21.75 -16.30 -9.01
N TYR A 20 22.38 -17.26 -8.32
CA TYR A 20 23.83 -17.50 -8.32
C TYR A 20 24.45 -17.51 -9.72
N TYR A 21 25.56 -16.78 -9.86
CA TYR A 21 26.34 -16.67 -11.11
C TYR A 21 25.56 -16.13 -12.33
N SER A 22 24.37 -15.55 -12.11
CA SER A 22 23.61 -14.92 -13.18
C SER A 22 24.23 -13.57 -13.53
N THR A 23 24.62 -13.41 -14.78
CA THR A 23 25.29 -12.21 -15.28
C THR A 23 24.56 -11.62 -16.48
N TYR A 24 24.80 -10.33 -16.76
CA TYR A 24 24.26 -9.63 -17.94
C TYR A 24 22.71 -9.65 -18.03
N ASN A 25 22.05 -9.42 -16.89
CA ASN A 25 20.61 -9.20 -16.84
C ASN A 25 20.27 -7.72 -16.86
N THR A 26 19.14 -7.37 -17.45
CA THR A 26 18.61 -6.00 -17.47
C THR A 26 17.29 -5.96 -16.74
N ILE A 27 17.23 -5.25 -15.62
CA ILE A 27 16.02 -5.02 -14.83
C ILE A 27 15.76 -3.52 -14.84
N GLN A 28 14.77 -3.07 -15.60
CA GLN A 28 14.51 -1.64 -15.76
C GLN A 28 13.04 -1.28 -15.77
N TYR A 29 12.71 -0.08 -15.29
CA TYR A 29 11.35 0.48 -15.36
C TYR A 29 10.28 -0.37 -14.67
N ASN A 30 10.65 -1.20 -13.69
CA ASN A 30 9.69 -1.99 -12.93
C ASN A 30 9.21 -1.24 -11.69
N THR A 31 7.98 -1.52 -11.26
CA THR A 31 7.40 -1.05 -9.99
C THR A 31 7.33 -2.22 -9.02
N ILE A 32 8.11 -2.18 -7.94
CA ILE A 32 8.32 -3.31 -7.03
C ILE A 32 7.99 -2.86 -5.60
N LEU A 33 6.87 -3.35 -5.05
CA LEU A 33 6.27 -2.78 -3.84
C LEU A 33 5.90 -3.83 -2.79
N GLY A 34 6.08 -3.51 -1.52
CA GLY A 34 5.50 -4.29 -0.40
C GLY A 34 5.93 -5.75 -0.36
N ASN A 35 7.20 -6.04 -0.65
CA ASN A 35 7.75 -7.40 -0.54
C ASN A 35 8.44 -7.55 0.83
N ASP A 36 8.37 -8.73 1.45
CA ASP A 36 8.90 -8.95 2.80
C ASP A 36 10.44 -8.87 2.85
N GLY A 37 11.09 -9.20 1.74
CA GLY A 37 12.53 -9.05 1.54
C GLY A 37 12.87 -7.81 0.72
N ARG A 38 14.13 -7.73 0.27
CA ARG A 38 14.57 -6.62 -0.60
C ARG A 38 13.77 -6.53 -1.90
N CYS A 39 13.56 -5.29 -2.36
CA CYS A 39 13.04 -4.99 -3.69
C CYS A 39 13.74 -5.80 -4.81
N ILE A 40 15.07 -5.70 -4.89
CA ILE A 40 15.90 -6.49 -5.82
C ILE A 40 17.09 -7.02 -5.02
N PHE A 41 17.37 -8.33 -5.14
CA PHE A 41 18.51 -8.98 -4.49
C PHE A 41 19.40 -9.69 -5.51
N GLU A 42 20.68 -9.33 -5.51
CA GLU A 42 21.73 -10.01 -6.27
C GLU A 42 22.43 -11.03 -5.38
N SER A 43 22.31 -12.32 -5.75
CA SER A 43 22.96 -13.41 -5.03
C SER A 43 24.46 -13.50 -5.35
N THR A 44 25.19 -14.32 -4.60
CA THR A 44 26.64 -14.48 -4.75
C THR A 44 27.02 -14.84 -6.19
N GLY A 45 28.02 -14.13 -6.72
CA GLY A 45 28.52 -14.35 -8.07
C GLY A 45 27.67 -13.72 -9.18
N ALA A 46 26.55 -13.05 -8.85
CA ALA A 46 25.87 -12.19 -9.80
C ALA A 46 26.75 -10.97 -10.14
N ALA A 47 26.88 -10.66 -11.42
CA ALA A 47 27.74 -9.58 -11.89
C ALA A 47 27.26 -9.02 -13.24
N ASN A 48 27.68 -7.80 -13.55
CA ASN A 48 27.39 -7.14 -14.83
C ASN A 48 25.90 -7.04 -15.17
N ASN A 49 25.04 -6.94 -14.14
CA ASN A 49 23.62 -6.69 -14.32
C ASN A 49 23.37 -5.17 -14.39
N ILE A 50 22.37 -4.77 -15.18
CA ILE A 50 21.92 -3.39 -15.31
C ILE A 50 20.60 -3.29 -14.55
N ILE A 51 20.61 -2.56 -13.44
CA ILE A 51 19.44 -2.36 -12.56
C ILE A 51 19.19 -0.85 -12.47
N GLU A 52 18.26 -0.34 -13.27
CA GLU A 52 18.10 1.11 -13.42
C GLU A 52 16.62 1.50 -13.54
N ASN A 53 16.27 2.70 -13.10
CA ASN A 53 14.93 3.28 -13.28
C ASN A 53 13.79 2.40 -12.73
N ASN A 54 14.04 1.57 -11.71
CA ASN A 54 13.00 0.83 -11.02
C ASN A 54 12.49 1.65 -9.84
N VAL A 55 11.18 1.58 -9.59
CA VAL A 55 10.55 2.16 -8.41
C VAL A 55 10.48 1.06 -7.35
N CYS A 56 11.23 1.22 -6.27
CA CYS A 56 11.20 0.34 -5.11
C CYS A 56 10.52 1.06 -3.95
N ASP A 57 9.51 0.42 -3.36
CA ASP A 57 8.89 0.89 -2.13
C ASP A 57 8.71 -0.28 -1.17
N ASP A 58 9.44 -0.22 -0.05
CA ASP A 58 9.38 -1.23 1.01
C ASP A 58 8.22 -0.96 1.97
N THR A 59 7.48 0.14 1.79
CA THR A 59 6.30 0.38 2.58
C THR A 59 5.22 -0.65 2.19
N THR A 60 4.77 -1.40 3.20
CA THR A 60 3.49 -2.11 3.15
C THR A 60 2.32 -1.13 3.27
N GLU A 61 2.58 0.18 3.08
CA GLU A 61 1.56 1.20 3.18
C GLU A 61 0.49 0.90 2.15
N THR A 62 -0.63 0.46 2.70
CA THR A 62 -1.86 0.28 1.97
C THR A 62 -2.10 1.63 1.29
N PRO A 63 -2.17 1.70 -0.05
CA PRO A 63 -2.46 2.96 -0.71
C PRO A 63 -3.72 3.51 -0.05
N PRO A 64 -3.72 4.78 0.42
CA PRO A 64 -4.81 5.31 1.22
C PRO A 64 -6.11 5.04 0.47
N ILE A 65 -6.96 4.19 1.03
CA ILE A 65 -8.23 3.81 0.39
C ILE A 65 -8.94 5.13 0.11
N PRO A 66 -9.20 5.48 -1.18
CA PRO A 66 -9.82 6.75 -1.51
C PRO A 66 -11.13 6.89 -0.73
N GLY A 67 -11.23 7.93 0.09
CA GLY A 67 -12.40 8.17 0.95
C GLY A 67 -12.34 7.56 2.36
N TYR A 68 -11.26 6.90 2.79
CA TYR A 68 -11.11 6.41 4.16
C TYR A 68 -11.27 7.52 5.22
N GLN A 69 -10.64 8.68 4.99
CA GLN A 69 -10.83 9.85 5.85
C GLN A 69 -12.29 10.33 5.86
N PHE A 70 -12.99 10.20 4.73
CA PHE A 70 -14.41 10.54 4.61
C PHE A 70 -15.29 9.61 5.46
N ILE A 71 -15.00 8.30 5.45
CA ILE A 71 -15.71 7.30 6.28
C ILE A 71 -15.52 7.59 7.77
N LEU A 72 -14.31 7.95 8.20
CA LEU A 72 -14.04 8.32 9.59
C LEU A 72 -14.84 9.56 10.01
N ILE A 73 -14.89 10.59 9.15
CA ILE A 73 -15.66 11.81 9.41
C ILE A 73 -17.16 11.50 9.52
N ILE A 74 -17.72 10.72 8.58
CA ILE A 74 -19.13 10.32 8.61
C ILE A 74 -19.45 9.51 9.87
N SER A 75 -18.58 8.57 10.26
CA SER A 75 -18.76 7.77 11.47
C SER A 75 -18.78 8.65 12.74
N ALA A 76 -17.88 9.63 12.84
CA ALA A 76 -17.86 10.57 13.96
C ALA A 76 -19.11 11.45 13.99
N LEU A 77 -19.60 11.92 12.83
CA LEU A 77 -20.82 12.72 12.73
C LEU A 77 -22.06 11.95 13.18
N ILE A 78 -22.19 10.68 12.80
CA ILE A 78 -23.31 9.82 13.22
C ILE A 78 -23.37 9.71 14.75
N VAL A 79 -22.23 9.48 15.40
CA VAL A 79 -22.12 9.38 16.87
C VAL A 79 -22.50 10.68 17.56
N LEU A 80 -22.26 11.83 16.93
CA LEU A 80 -22.55 13.15 17.53
C LEU A 80 -24.00 13.60 17.27
N VAL A 81 -24.51 13.37 16.06
CA VAL A 81 -25.83 13.85 15.61
C VAL A 81 -26.97 13.00 16.16
N ILE A 82 -26.83 11.66 16.19
CA ILE A 82 -27.92 10.78 16.66
C ILE A 82 -28.32 11.08 18.11
N PRO A 83 -27.40 11.19 19.09
CA PRO A 83 -27.77 11.52 20.46
C PRO A 83 -28.44 12.90 20.58
N LEU A 84 -27.96 13.89 19.84
CA LEU A 84 -28.56 15.23 19.83
C LEU A 84 -30.00 15.20 19.29
N LEU A 85 -30.27 14.45 18.22
CA LEU A 85 -31.62 14.25 17.69
C LEU A 85 -32.54 13.53 18.69
N ILE A 86 -32.02 12.55 19.43
CA ILE A 86 -32.77 11.84 20.47
C ILE A 86 -33.12 12.81 21.62
N VAL A 87 -32.17 13.63 22.08
CA VAL A 87 -32.42 14.61 23.15
C VAL A 87 -33.42 15.69 22.71
N ASP A 88 -33.29 16.23 21.51
CA ASP A 88 -34.23 17.23 20.98
C ASP A 88 -35.65 16.67 20.89
N ARG A 89 -35.81 15.45 20.37
CA ARG A 89 -37.12 14.77 20.31
C ARG A 89 -37.72 14.55 21.70
N LYS A 90 -36.92 14.12 22.68
CA LYS A 90 -37.39 13.95 24.06
C LYS A 90 -37.83 15.28 24.69
N ARG A 91 -37.09 16.37 24.46
CA ARG A 91 -37.45 17.71 24.97
C ARG A 91 -38.77 18.20 24.38
N LYS A 92 -38.98 18.04 23.07
CA LYS A 92 -40.24 18.41 22.41
C LYS A 92 -41.44 17.62 22.90
N GLN A 93 -41.27 16.34 23.22
CA GLN A 93 -42.36 15.54 23.82
C GLN A 93 -42.73 16.04 25.20
N ILE A 94 -41.76 16.43 26.03
CA ILE A 94 -42.01 16.96 27.38
C ILE A 94 -42.69 18.33 27.33
N SER A 95 -42.37 19.21 26.36
CA SER A 95 -42.98 20.54 26.27
C SER A 95 -44.41 20.57 25.73
N LEU A 96 -44.93 19.44 25.23
CA LEU A 96 -46.29 19.29 24.71
C LEU A 96 -47.28 18.72 25.75
N PHE A 97 -46.80 18.41 26.96
CA PHE A 97 -47.60 18.10 28.15
C PHE A 97 -47.59 19.28 29.12
#